data_AF-A0A2S0L670-F1
#
_entry.id   AF-A0A2S0L670-F1
#
_cell.length_a   1.000
_cell.length_b   1.000
_cell.length_c   1.000
_cell.angle_alpha   90.00
_cell.angle_beta   90.00
_cell.angle_gamma   90.00
#
_symmetry.space_group_name_H-M   'P 1'
#
loop_
_entity.id
_entity.type
_entity.pdbx_description
1 polymer ?
#
loop_
_entity_poly.entity_id
_entity_poly.type
_entity_poly.pdbx_seq_one_letter_code
_entity_poly.pdbx_strand_id
1 'polypeptide(L)'
;MGLFNFFKHQTVNNTVESNSKETEIGYNLDSEFKPAAKYYKFDTIEQIQRIPVPKTNFECDCDFTQSVEYVLQRKATIYKQDGNLDLAIECLKKATEIMPYSPTFYSDSDYERLENYLKQARRFDEAREVNKKRTSNSATTSYISSLSYFNLVLQEAGAVEVLRNPNVCGDCARFHGRLYDSNAAHGFPNPEIMKKYLEVKRCDCNFDMYPFFYGMSIPTDGNMSSLKKQSNRRFIDDRTKAEKTEFEKNIAEFEALSKDRKDYDWIWEFLPEIAPKSFGGYRNMKNRNSKNYQKLVKAAKDKGYKI
;
A
#
# COMPACT_ATOMS: atom_id res chain seq x y z
N MET A 1 40.66 -32.22 25.39
CA MET A 1 41.06 -31.12 26.30
C MET A 1 39.81 -30.30 26.57
N GLY A 2 39.06 -30.59 27.65
CA GLY A 2 39.09 -29.85 28.92
C GLY A 2 38.09 -28.67 28.84
N LEU A 3 37.10 -28.45 29.69
CA LEU A 3 36.92 -28.78 31.11
C LEU A 3 35.43 -28.90 31.49
N PHE A 4 35.15 -29.93 32.30
CA PHE A 4 34.35 -29.96 33.54
C PHE A 4 32.82 -29.75 33.60
N ASN A 5 32.22 -30.83 34.13
CA ASN A 5 30.89 -31.10 34.67
C ASN A 5 30.40 -30.18 35.81
N PHE A 6 29.14 -30.44 36.21
CA PHE A 6 28.48 -30.34 37.53
C PHE A 6 27.38 -29.25 37.59
N PHE A 7 26.11 -29.47 38.00
CA PHE A 7 25.46 -30.48 38.84
C PHE A 7 23.98 -30.70 38.42
N LYS A 8 23.45 -31.90 38.74
CA LYS A 8 22.02 -32.27 38.78
C LYS A 8 21.34 -31.79 40.07
N HIS A 9 20.04 -31.52 39.95
CA HIS A 9 18.94 -31.62 40.93
C HIS A 9 19.13 -31.08 42.37
N GLN A 10 18.31 -30.08 42.69
CA GLN A 10 17.56 -30.05 43.95
C GLN A 10 16.10 -29.69 43.67
N THR A 11 15.21 -30.63 43.99
CA THR A 11 13.78 -30.39 44.21
C THR A 11 13.62 -29.68 45.54
N VAL A 12 12.96 -28.52 45.54
CA VAL A 12 12.37 -27.94 46.75
C VAL A 12 10.90 -27.69 46.45
N ASN A 13 10.05 -28.51 47.06
CA ASN A 13 8.65 -28.20 47.25
C ASN A 13 8.56 -27.01 48.20
N ASN A 14 7.91 -25.93 47.76
CA ASN A 14 7.23 -25.02 48.67
C ASN A 14 5.94 -24.56 48.00
N THR A 15 4.85 -25.13 48.51
CA THR A 15 3.48 -24.63 48.40
C THR A 15 3.42 -23.17 48.81
N VAL A 16 3.03 -22.29 47.89
CA VAL A 16 2.36 -21.04 48.22
C VAL A 16 1.09 -21.01 47.39
N GLU A 17 -0.03 -21.25 48.06
CA GLU A 17 -1.36 -20.97 47.55
C GLU A 17 -1.41 -19.50 47.11
N SER A 18 -1.70 -19.26 45.83
CA SER A 18 -2.23 -17.98 45.40
C SER A 18 -3.61 -18.22 44.78
N ASN A 19 -4.60 -18.17 45.67
CA ASN A 19 -5.96 -17.86 45.30
C ASN A 19 -5.97 -16.53 44.53
N SER A 20 -6.18 -16.58 43.22
CA SER A 20 -6.82 -15.46 42.54
C SER A 20 -7.81 -16.03 41.52
N LYS A 21 -9.08 -15.76 41.82
CA LYS A 21 -10.27 -16.22 41.13
C LYS A 21 -10.15 -15.94 39.64
N GLU A 22 -10.39 -16.97 38.84
CA GLU A 22 -10.91 -16.83 37.49
C GLU A 22 -12.21 -16.03 37.57
N THR A 23 -12.15 -14.76 37.17
CA THR A 23 -13.33 -14.02 36.76
C THR A 23 -13.35 -13.98 35.25
N GLU A 24 -14.15 -14.89 34.68
CA GLU A 24 -14.85 -14.65 33.43
C GLU A 24 -15.56 -13.30 33.54
N ILE A 25 -15.07 -12.28 32.84
CA ILE A 25 -15.82 -11.04 32.64
C ILE A 25 -16.29 -11.06 31.19
N GLY A 26 -17.56 -11.38 31.05
CA GLY A 26 -18.33 -11.21 29.84
C GLY A 26 -18.34 -9.76 29.37
N TYR A 27 -18.40 -9.63 28.04
CA TYR A 27 -18.90 -8.53 27.22
C TYR A 27 -18.86 -7.12 27.83
N ASN A 28 -17.97 -6.29 27.28
CA ASN A 28 -18.14 -4.84 27.32
C ASN A 28 -18.01 -4.30 25.88
N LEU A 29 -19.10 -3.73 25.37
CA LEU A 29 -19.21 -3.11 24.04
C LEU A 29 -18.64 -1.67 24.01
N ASP A 30 -17.95 -1.24 25.08
CA ASP A 30 -17.34 0.09 25.22
C ASP A 30 -15.84 0.01 25.58
N SER A 31 -15.08 -0.93 25.00
CA SER A 31 -13.63 -0.91 25.17
C SER A 31 -13.00 0.21 24.32
N GLU A 32 -12.46 1.21 25.00
CA GLU A 32 -11.67 2.29 24.42
C GLU A 32 -10.56 1.72 23.50
N PHE A 33 -10.42 2.28 22.29
CA PHE A 33 -9.34 1.93 21.38
C PHE A 33 -8.00 2.40 21.94
N LYS A 34 -7.02 1.49 21.98
CA LYS A 34 -5.66 1.77 22.45
C LYS A 34 -4.68 1.56 21.29
N PRO A 35 -4.00 2.60 20.80
CA PRO A 35 -3.15 2.50 19.61
C PRO A 35 -2.02 1.46 19.70
N ALA A 36 -1.49 1.18 20.89
CA ALA A 36 -0.35 0.27 21.06
C ALA A 36 -0.75 -1.21 21.15
N ALA A 37 -0.07 -2.06 20.39
CA ALA A 37 -0.32 -3.50 20.30
C ALA A 37 -0.17 -4.25 21.65
N LYS A 38 0.62 -3.72 22.60
CA LYS A 38 0.85 -4.32 23.92
C LYS A 38 -0.44 -4.51 24.74
N TYR A 39 -1.52 -3.82 24.38
CA TYR A 39 -2.82 -3.92 25.05
C TYR A 39 -3.70 -5.05 24.50
N TYR A 40 -3.27 -5.75 23.45
CA TYR A 40 -4.06 -6.76 22.77
C TYR A 40 -3.31 -8.09 22.63
N LYS A 41 -4.09 -9.15 22.44
CA LYS A 41 -3.61 -10.49 22.08
C LYS A 41 -4.02 -10.80 20.64
N PHE A 42 -3.27 -11.68 19.99
CA PHE A 42 -3.43 -11.98 18.57
C PHE A 42 -3.47 -13.48 18.28
N ASP A 43 -3.54 -14.32 19.32
CA ASP A 43 -3.29 -15.77 19.22
C ASP A 43 -4.51 -16.54 18.70
N THR A 44 -5.69 -15.91 18.72
CA THR A 44 -6.97 -16.50 18.29
C THR A 44 -7.77 -15.50 17.46
N ILE A 45 -8.69 -16.00 16.64
CA ILE A 45 -9.60 -15.18 15.83
C ILE A 45 -10.43 -14.27 16.74
N GLU A 46 -10.96 -14.82 17.83
CA GLU A 46 -11.81 -14.11 18.78
C GLU A 46 -11.07 -12.95 19.45
N GLN A 47 -9.78 -13.13 19.78
CA GLN A 47 -8.96 -12.04 20.33
C GLN A 47 -8.74 -10.92 19.31
N ILE A 48 -8.47 -11.26 18.04
CA ILE A 48 -8.27 -10.27 16.97
C ILE A 48 -9.59 -9.50 16.72
N GLN A 49 -10.71 -10.22 16.65
CA GLN A 49 -12.02 -9.61 16.39
C GLN A 49 -12.48 -8.67 17.51
N ARG A 50 -12.08 -8.95 18.76
CA ARG A 50 -12.37 -8.10 19.93
C ARG A 50 -11.58 -6.79 19.97
N ILE A 51 -10.57 -6.61 19.10
CA ILE A 51 -9.84 -5.34 19.02
C ILE A 51 -10.83 -4.24 18.54
N PRO A 52 -11.03 -3.17 19.34
CA PRO A 52 -11.89 -2.06 18.95
C PRO A 52 -11.40 -1.39 17.66
N VAL A 53 -12.34 -0.85 16.88
CA VAL A 53 -12.02 -0.04 15.70
C VAL A 53 -12.23 1.43 16.07
N PRO A 54 -11.25 2.32 15.84
CA PRO A 54 -11.41 3.74 16.12
C PRO A 54 -12.50 4.34 15.23
N LYS A 55 -13.18 5.39 15.73
CA LYS A 55 -14.23 6.11 14.99
C LYS A 55 -13.72 7.43 14.38
N THR A 56 -12.55 7.88 14.81
CA THR A 56 -11.87 9.11 14.38
C THR A 56 -10.38 8.82 14.30
N ASN A 57 -9.62 9.70 13.63
CA ASN A 57 -8.17 9.62 13.63
C ASN A 57 -7.63 9.59 15.07
N PHE A 58 -6.59 8.80 15.29
CA PHE A 58 -5.96 8.65 16.60
C PHE A 58 -4.49 9.07 16.55
N GLU A 59 -3.94 9.41 17.71
CA GLU A 59 -2.50 9.60 17.90
C GLU A 59 -1.90 8.32 18.48
N CYS A 60 -0.66 7.97 18.11
CA CYS A 60 0.06 6.84 18.70
C CYS A 60 1.23 7.38 19.51
N ASP A 61 1.07 7.36 20.84
CA ASP A 61 2.15 7.60 21.81
C ASP A 61 3.06 6.36 21.94
N CYS A 62 3.41 5.78 20.79
CA CYS A 62 4.17 4.56 20.65
C CYS A 62 5.12 4.70 19.46
N ASP A 63 6.20 3.90 19.46
CA ASP A 63 6.90 3.63 18.21
C ASP A 63 5.89 3.03 17.22
N PHE A 64 5.84 3.55 15.99
CA PHE A 64 4.93 3.07 14.96
C PHE A 64 4.98 1.55 14.77
N THR A 65 6.16 0.94 14.93
CA THR A 65 6.34 -0.52 14.84
C THR A 65 5.63 -1.29 15.96
N GLN A 66 5.16 -0.60 16.99
CA GLN A 66 4.38 -1.12 18.10
C GLN A 66 2.90 -0.75 18.00
N SER A 67 2.47 0.01 16.98
CA SER A 67 1.05 0.27 16.72
C SER A 67 0.30 -1.03 16.41
N VAL A 68 -0.97 -1.11 16.83
CA VAL A 68 -1.78 -2.32 16.73
C VAL A 68 -1.98 -2.75 15.27
N GLU A 69 -2.24 -1.81 14.37
CA GLU A 69 -2.44 -2.07 12.94
C GLU A 69 -1.16 -2.55 12.26
N TYR A 70 0.01 -2.01 12.65
CA TYR A 70 1.29 -2.48 12.14
C TYR A 70 1.59 -3.90 12.63
N VAL A 71 1.39 -4.16 13.92
CA VAL A 71 1.62 -5.49 14.50
C VAL A 71 0.67 -6.53 13.90
N LEU A 72 -0.59 -6.19 13.64
CA LEU A 72 -1.52 -7.04 12.89
C LEU A 72 -0.98 -7.40 11.50
N GLN A 73 -0.48 -6.41 10.75
CA GLN A 73 0.15 -6.62 9.43
C GLN A 73 1.37 -7.55 9.51
N ARG A 74 2.16 -7.49 10.59
CA ARG A 74 3.30 -8.39 10.82
C ARG A 74 2.87 -9.78 11.22
N LYS A 75 1.91 -9.90 12.15
CA LYS A 75 1.31 -11.17 12.60
C LYS A 75 0.67 -11.92 11.44
N ALA A 76 0.00 -11.22 10.51
CA ALA A 76 -0.54 -11.83 9.31
C ALA A 76 0.54 -12.54 8.46
N THR A 77 1.73 -11.94 8.33
CA THR A 77 2.85 -12.57 7.61
C THR A 77 3.34 -13.83 8.33
N ILE A 78 3.46 -13.78 9.65
CA ILE A 78 3.89 -14.91 10.48
C ILE A 78 2.88 -16.06 10.37
N TYR A 79 1.59 -15.80 10.64
CA TYR A 79 0.56 -16.82 10.55
C TYR A 79 0.44 -17.43 9.14
N LYS A 80 0.62 -16.63 8.08
CA LYS A 80 0.70 -17.17 6.73
C LYS A 80 1.90 -18.11 6.55
N GLN A 81 3.08 -17.73 7.04
CA GLN A 81 4.28 -18.57 6.95
C GLN A 81 4.09 -19.90 7.69
N ASP A 82 3.35 -19.86 8.80
CA ASP A 82 2.97 -21.05 9.60
C ASP A 82 1.81 -21.84 8.98
N GLY A 83 1.28 -21.42 7.82
CA GLY A 83 0.17 -22.07 7.13
C GLY A 83 -1.22 -21.78 7.71
N ASN A 84 -1.30 -20.95 8.76
CA ASN A 84 -2.56 -20.54 9.37
C ASN A 84 -3.15 -19.32 8.64
N LEU A 85 -3.72 -19.58 7.46
CA LEU A 85 -4.29 -18.53 6.62
C LEU A 85 -5.52 -17.85 7.25
N ASP A 86 -6.30 -18.54 8.09
CA ASP A 86 -7.48 -17.92 8.71
C ASP A 86 -7.08 -16.87 9.74
N LEU A 87 -6.12 -17.16 10.64
CA LEU A 87 -5.57 -16.12 11.54
C LEU A 87 -4.93 -14.98 10.75
N ALA A 88 -4.20 -15.31 9.68
CA ALA A 88 -3.57 -14.29 8.85
C ALA A 88 -4.59 -13.36 8.19
N ILE A 89 -5.69 -13.92 7.67
CA ILE A 89 -6.78 -13.16 7.06
C ILE A 89 -7.49 -12.30 8.09
N GLU A 90 -7.76 -12.83 9.30
CA GLU A 90 -8.43 -12.05 10.35
C GLU A 90 -7.54 -10.90 10.88
N CYS A 91 -6.23 -11.11 10.99
CA CYS A 91 -5.30 -10.01 11.26
C CYS A 91 -5.42 -8.90 10.20
N LEU A 92 -5.46 -9.25 8.92
CA LEU A 92 -5.56 -8.26 7.84
C LEU A 92 -6.92 -7.57 7.79
N LYS A 93 -8.02 -8.28 8.04
CA LYS A 93 -9.36 -7.66 8.15
C LYS A 93 -9.37 -6.61 9.26
N LYS A 94 -8.87 -6.94 10.45
CA LYS A 94 -8.82 -5.99 11.55
C LYS A 94 -7.88 -4.82 11.25
N ALA A 95 -6.73 -5.08 10.63
CA ALA A 95 -5.80 -4.02 10.23
C ALA A 95 -6.45 -3.04 9.23
N THR A 96 -7.16 -3.53 8.21
CA THR A 96 -7.80 -2.66 7.21
C THR A 96 -8.98 -1.86 7.77
N GLU A 97 -9.58 -2.29 8.89
CA GLU A 97 -10.57 -1.49 9.63
C GLU A 97 -9.92 -0.33 10.40
N ILE A 98 -8.70 -0.50 10.93
CA ILE A 98 -8.01 0.48 11.79
C ILE A 98 -7.16 1.47 10.98
N MET A 99 -6.46 0.99 9.94
CA MET A 99 -5.54 1.77 9.10
C MET A 99 -6.09 3.12 8.59
N PRO A 100 -7.38 3.25 8.20
CA PRO A 100 -7.93 4.54 7.75
C PRO A 100 -7.86 5.67 8.78
N TYR A 101 -7.73 5.33 10.06
CA TYR A 101 -7.67 6.28 11.18
C TYR A 101 -6.25 6.45 11.75
N SER A 102 -5.28 5.70 11.21
CA SER A 102 -3.90 5.73 11.67
C SER A 102 -3.23 7.06 11.32
N PRO A 103 -2.31 7.57 12.15
CA PRO A 103 -1.47 8.70 11.79
C PRO A 103 -0.47 8.37 10.66
N THR A 104 -0.34 7.10 10.27
CA THR A 104 0.56 6.64 9.20
C THR A 104 -0.15 6.49 7.87
N PHE A 105 0.54 6.84 6.78
CA PHE A 105 0.07 6.62 5.42
C PHE A 105 0.35 5.18 4.97
N TYR A 106 -0.71 4.45 4.64
CA TYR A 106 -0.64 3.13 4.04
C TYR A 106 -0.85 3.19 2.53
N SER A 107 -0.09 2.39 1.79
CA SER A 107 -0.19 2.30 0.33
C SER A 107 -1.33 1.36 -0.09
N ASP A 108 -1.75 1.44 -1.35
CA ASP A 108 -2.70 0.49 -1.95
C ASP A 108 -2.28 -0.96 -1.75
N SER A 109 -0.97 -1.21 -1.84
CA SER A 109 -0.41 -2.55 -1.69
C SER A 109 -0.65 -3.12 -0.29
N ASP A 110 -0.72 -2.28 0.75
CA ASP A 110 -1.00 -2.69 2.13
C ASP A 110 -2.45 -3.16 2.28
N TYR A 111 -3.40 -2.49 1.61
CA TYR A 111 -4.81 -2.87 1.58
C TYR A 111 -5.06 -4.11 0.70
N GLU A 112 -4.33 -4.26 -0.41
CA GLU A 112 -4.45 -5.41 -1.32
C GLU A 112 -4.00 -6.74 -0.69
N ARG A 113 -3.24 -6.71 0.42
CA ARG A 113 -2.81 -7.91 1.13
C ARG A 113 -3.98 -8.82 1.51
N LEU A 114 -5.09 -8.23 1.98
CA LEU A 114 -6.27 -8.99 2.40
C LEU A 114 -6.87 -9.78 1.24
N GLU A 115 -7.11 -9.11 0.11
CA GLU A 115 -7.59 -9.75 -1.12
C GLU A 115 -6.67 -10.89 -1.57
N ASN A 116 -5.35 -10.64 -1.55
CA ASN A 116 -4.36 -11.63 -1.94
C ASN A 116 -4.34 -12.87 -1.03
N TYR A 117 -4.57 -12.70 0.28
CA TYR A 117 -4.60 -13.83 1.23
C TYR A 117 -5.91 -14.62 1.11
N LEU A 118 -7.04 -13.94 0.87
CA LEU A 118 -8.31 -14.59 0.55
C LEU A 118 -8.21 -15.47 -0.70
N LYS A 119 -7.58 -14.97 -1.79
CA LYS A 119 -7.31 -15.77 -3.00
C LYS A 119 -6.43 -16.99 -2.72
N GLN A 120 -5.41 -16.85 -1.87
CA GLN A 120 -4.56 -17.97 -1.45
C GLN A 120 -5.34 -19.03 -0.66
N ALA A 121 -6.27 -18.60 0.20
CA ALA A 121 -7.18 -19.46 0.93
C ALA A 121 -8.38 -19.98 0.09
N ARG A 122 -8.38 -19.75 -1.24
CA ARG A 122 -9.46 -20.14 -2.17
C ARG A 122 -10.82 -19.47 -1.89
N ARG A 123 -10.83 -18.36 -1.14
CA ARG A 123 -12.02 -17.57 -0.79
C ARG A 123 -12.24 -16.46 -1.82
N PHE A 124 -12.45 -16.83 -3.08
CA PHE A 124 -12.49 -15.88 -4.21
C PHE A 124 -13.67 -14.91 -4.17
N ASP A 125 -14.84 -15.34 -3.69
CA ASP A 125 -16.01 -14.47 -3.52
C ASP A 125 -15.73 -13.35 -2.51
N GLU A 126 -15.15 -13.69 -1.36
CA GLU A 126 -14.75 -12.69 -0.37
C GLU A 126 -13.66 -11.75 -0.91
N ALA A 127 -12.71 -12.26 -1.70
CA ALA A 127 -11.71 -11.43 -2.35
C ALA A 127 -12.35 -10.41 -3.32
N ARG A 128 -13.37 -10.82 -4.09
CA ARG A 128 -14.14 -9.93 -4.96
C ARG A 128 -14.87 -8.85 -4.16
N GLU A 129 -15.51 -9.21 -3.05
CA GLU A 129 -16.23 -8.26 -2.20
C GLU A 129 -15.28 -7.23 -1.54
N VAL A 130 -14.11 -7.66 -1.06
CA VAL A 130 -13.08 -6.76 -0.53
C VAL A 130 -12.58 -5.80 -1.62
N ASN A 131 -12.30 -6.30 -2.83
CA ASN A 131 -11.85 -5.46 -3.94
C ASN A 131 -12.93 -4.44 -4.36
N LYS A 132 -14.20 -4.88 -4.44
CA LYS A 132 -15.34 -4.02 -4.75
C LYS A 132 -15.50 -2.91 -3.72
N LYS A 133 -15.44 -3.24 -2.41
CA LYS A 133 -15.47 -2.25 -1.33
C LYS A 133 -14.30 -1.27 -1.43
N ARG A 134 -13.09 -1.75 -1.71
CA ARG A 134 -11.89 -0.91 -1.84
C ARG A 134 -12.01 0.05 -3.02
N THR A 135 -12.50 -0.40 -4.17
CA THR A 135 -12.65 0.43 -5.37
C THR A 135 -13.85 1.38 -5.29
N SER A 136 -14.96 0.97 -4.66
CA SER A 136 -16.07 1.89 -4.36
C SER A 136 -15.67 2.95 -3.34
N ASN A 137 -14.84 2.55 -2.37
CA ASN A 137 -14.31 3.45 -1.35
C ASN A 137 -13.15 4.28 -1.89
N SER A 138 -12.36 3.91 -2.90
CA SER A 138 -11.29 4.79 -3.42
C SER A 138 -11.84 6.04 -4.12
N ALA A 139 -13.13 6.04 -4.48
CA ALA A 139 -13.85 7.25 -4.89
C ALA A 139 -14.20 8.19 -3.70
N THR A 140 -14.05 7.72 -2.45
CA THR A 140 -14.54 8.39 -1.22
C THR A 140 -13.59 8.31 0.00
N THR A 141 -12.52 7.53 -0.05
CA THR A 141 -11.57 7.27 1.04
C THR A 141 -10.37 8.18 0.84
N SER A 142 -10.08 8.91 1.91
CA SER A 142 -9.02 9.88 2.13
C SER A 142 -7.62 9.39 1.75
N TYR A 143 -7.36 9.20 0.45
CA TYR A 143 -6.04 9.49 -0.09
C TYR A 143 -5.85 10.99 0.05
N ILE A 144 -4.68 11.41 0.53
CA ILE A 144 -4.24 12.77 0.26
C ILE A 144 -4.17 12.85 -1.27
N SER A 145 -5.24 13.38 -1.88
CA SER A 145 -5.25 13.65 -3.31
C SER A 145 -4.00 14.48 -3.62
N SER A 146 -3.45 14.36 -4.83
CA SER A 146 -2.32 15.21 -5.22
C SER A 146 -2.58 16.69 -4.93
N LEU A 147 -3.85 17.12 -4.97
CA LEU A 147 -4.30 18.45 -4.55
C LEU A 147 -4.14 18.69 -3.03
N SER A 148 -4.61 17.77 -2.20
CA SER A 148 -4.46 17.85 -0.73
C SER A 148 -2.99 17.92 -0.33
N TYR A 149 -2.13 17.13 -0.98
CA TYR A 149 -0.68 17.13 -0.70
C TYR A 149 -0.05 18.45 -1.15
N PHE A 150 -0.35 18.87 -2.37
CA PHE A 150 0.11 20.14 -2.91
C PHE A 150 -0.27 21.33 -2.00
N ASN A 151 -1.51 21.35 -1.50
CA ASN A 151 -1.98 22.39 -0.59
C ASN A 151 -1.23 22.37 0.75
N LEU A 152 -1.00 21.19 1.32
CA LEU A 152 -0.23 21.04 2.56
C LEU A 152 1.21 21.56 2.38
N VAL A 153 1.91 21.10 1.33
CA VAL A 153 3.28 21.53 1.05
C VAL A 153 3.35 23.04 0.82
N LEU A 154 2.38 23.59 0.09
CA LEU A 154 2.30 25.03 -0.17
C LEU A 154 2.05 25.85 1.11
N GLN A 155 1.22 25.34 2.03
CA GLN A 155 0.97 25.97 3.32
C GLN A 155 2.24 26.02 4.18
N GLU A 156 3.03 24.94 4.18
CA GLU A 156 4.25 24.83 5.00
C GLU A 156 5.43 25.63 4.44
N ALA A 157 5.66 25.58 3.13
CA ALA A 157 6.85 26.15 2.51
C ALA A 157 6.61 27.44 1.71
N GLY A 158 5.35 27.75 1.37
CA GLY A 158 5.00 28.84 0.45
C GLY A 158 5.30 28.55 -1.02
N ALA A 159 6.16 27.57 -1.31
CA ALA A 159 6.55 27.13 -2.65
C ALA A 159 6.70 25.60 -2.75
N VAL A 160 6.39 25.06 -3.93
CA VAL A 160 6.38 23.61 -4.22
C VAL A 160 7.15 23.35 -5.51
N GLU A 161 8.24 22.58 -5.43
CA GLU A 161 8.94 22.07 -6.61
C GLU A 161 8.28 20.76 -7.06
N VAL A 162 7.80 20.74 -8.30
CA VAL A 162 7.28 19.54 -8.97
C VAL A 162 8.35 19.06 -9.93
N LEU A 163 8.94 17.90 -9.67
CA LEU A 163 10.07 17.39 -10.45
C LEU A 163 9.65 16.99 -11.88
N ARG A 164 10.61 17.01 -12.81
CA ARG A 164 10.38 16.46 -14.16
C ARG A 164 10.29 14.95 -14.06
N ASN A 165 9.09 14.41 -14.23
CA ASN A 165 8.85 12.97 -14.31
C ASN A 165 8.61 12.55 -15.77
N PRO A 166 9.49 11.74 -16.39
CA PRO A 166 9.35 11.33 -17.79
C PRO A 166 8.20 10.34 -18.02
N ASN A 167 7.70 9.70 -16.97
CA ASN A 167 6.67 8.66 -17.00
C ASN A 167 5.26 9.22 -16.73
N VAL A 168 4.91 10.31 -17.40
CA VAL A 168 3.60 10.97 -17.28
C VAL A 168 2.96 11.20 -18.64
N CYS A 169 1.63 11.33 -18.66
CA CYS A 169 0.88 11.68 -19.87
C CYS A 169 1.15 13.13 -20.32
N GLY A 170 0.74 13.47 -21.54
CA GLY A 170 0.96 14.80 -22.12
C GLY A 170 0.25 15.93 -21.37
N ASP A 171 -0.84 15.64 -20.66
CA ASP A 171 -1.53 16.63 -19.82
C ASP A 171 -0.75 16.92 -18.54
N CYS A 172 -0.25 15.87 -17.86
CA CYS A 172 0.58 16.02 -16.67
C CYS A 172 1.95 16.65 -16.96
N ALA A 173 2.56 16.34 -18.11
CA ALA A 173 3.86 16.89 -18.49
C ALA A 173 3.87 18.44 -18.57
N ARG A 174 2.72 19.07 -18.79
CA ARG A 174 2.61 20.53 -18.81
C ARG A 174 2.98 21.14 -17.46
N PHE A 175 2.79 20.40 -16.38
CA PHE A 175 2.89 20.88 -15.00
C PHE A 175 4.13 20.39 -14.24
N HIS A 176 4.86 19.41 -14.77
CA HIS A 176 6.07 18.86 -14.14
C HIS A 176 7.33 19.70 -14.45
N GLY A 177 8.40 19.50 -13.68
CA GLY A 177 9.66 20.25 -13.84
C GLY A 177 9.49 21.75 -13.63
N ARG A 178 8.77 22.15 -12.58
CA ARG A 178 8.49 23.56 -12.26
C ARG A 178 8.48 23.78 -10.76
N LEU A 179 8.94 24.94 -10.33
CA LEU A 179 8.66 25.49 -9.01
C LEU A 179 7.42 26.39 -9.10
N TYR A 180 6.44 26.15 -8.23
CA TYR A 180 5.28 27.00 -8.03
C TYR A 180 5.44 27.78 -6.74
N ASP A 181 5.17 29.08 -6.73
CA ASP A 181 5.42 29.94 -5.57
C ASP A 181 4.27 30.92 -5.34
N SER A 182 3.80 31.00 -4.10
CA SER A 182 2.76 31.94 -3.69
C SER A 182 3.24 33.40 -3.72
N ASN A 183 4.56 33.63 -3.61
CA ASN A 183 5.16 34.95 -3.69
C ASN A 183 5.54 35.31 -5.14
N ALA A 184 4.71 36.13 -5.77
CA ALA A 184 4.92 36.60 -7.13
C ALA A 184 6.25 37.36 -7.33
N ALA A 185 6.83 37.96 -6.29
CA ALA A 185 8.10 38.69 -6.38
C ALA A 185 9.28 37.78 -6.76
N HIS A 186 9.20 36.48 -6.43
CA HIS A 186 10.21 35.51 -6.82
C HIS A 186 10.15 35.15 -8.31
N GLY A 187 9.02 35.43 -8.98
CA GLY A 187 8.84 35.30 -10.43
C GLY A 187 8.67 33.85 -10.92
N PHE A 188 8.04 33.01 -10.11
CA PHE A 188 7.62 31.66 -10.47
C PHE A 188 6.13 31.63 -10.80
N PRO A 189 5.65 30.60 -11.53
CA PRO A 189 4.23 30.39 -11.76
C PRO A 189 3.41 30.37 -10.46
N ASN A 190 2.23 30.99 -10.52
CA ASN A 190 1.28 30.98 -9.43
C ASN A 190 0.76 29.53 -9.20
N PRO A 191 0.81 28.99 -7.96
CA PRO A 191 0.32 27.66 -7.61
C PRO A 191 -1.13 27.37 -7.99
N GLU A 192 -1.99 28.38 -8.10
CA GLU A 192 -3.40 28.24 -8.48
C GLU A 192 -3.60 27.55 -9.83
N ILE A 193 -2.65 27.68 -10.77
CA ILE A 193 -2.74 26.99 -12.06
C ILE A 193 -2.64 25.46 -11.90
N MET A 194 -1.80 25.01 -10.97
CA MET A 194 -1.61 23.60 -10.67
C MET A 194 -2.80 23.06 -9.88
N LYS A 195 -3.29 23.81 -8.88
CA LYS A 195 -4.48 23.42 -8.10
C LYS A 195 -5.69 23.14 -8.98
N LYS A 196 -6.03 24.09 -9.88
CA LYS A 196 -7.13 23.93 -10.85
C LYS A 196 -6.96 22.70 -11.74
N TYR A 197 -5.74 22.39 -12.14
CA TYR A 197 -5.48 21.16 -12.91
C TYR A 197 -5.68 19.91 -12.06
N LEU A 198 -5.17 19.88 -10.83
CA LEU A 198 -5.31 18.74 -9.93
C LEU A 198 -6.76 18.46 -9.54
N GLU A 199 -7.62 19.48 -9.46
CA GLU A 199 -9.07 19.34 -9.23
C GLU A 199 -9.79 18.56 -10.34
N VAL A 200 -9.33 18.70 -11.60
CA VAL A 200 -9.99 18.10 -12.77
C VAL A 200 -9.23 16.91 -13.37
N LYS A 201 -8.02 16.63 -12.89
CA LYS A 201 -7.17 15.53 -13.36
C LYS A 201 -7.88 14.18 -13.21
N ARG A 202 -7.96 13.42 -14.31
CA ARG A 202 -8.62 12.10 -14.37
C ARG A 202 -7.69 10.92 -14.62
N CYS A 203 -6.40 11.18 -14.88
CA CYS A 203 -5.41 10.12 -15.06
C CYS A 203 -4.74 9.75 -13.74
N ASP A 204 -4.10 8.59 -13.69
CA ASP A 204 -3.39 8.09 -12.51
C ASP A 204 -1.90 8.45 -12.48
N CYS A 205 -1.43 9.33 -13.37
CA CYS A 205 -0.05 9.81 -13.34
C CYS A 205 0.24 10.49 -12.01
N ASN A 206 1.38 10.17 -11.38
CA ASN A 206 1.78 10.83 -10.15
C ASN A 206 2.66 12.06 -10.42
N PHE A 207 2.70 12.97 -9.46
CA PHE A 207 3.64 14.09 -9.43
C PHE A 207 4.54 13.96 -8.23
N ASP A 208 5.84 14.07 -8.46
CA ASP A 208 6.84 14.13 -7.40
C ASP A 208 6.95 15.59 -6.94
N MET A 209 6.26 15.91 -5.84
CA MET A 209 6.16 17.26 -5.29
C MET A 209 6.97 17.37 -4.00
N TYR A 210 7.75 18.44 -3.86
CA TYR A 210 8.57 18.66 -2.67
C TYR A 210 8.44 20.10 -2.17
N PRO A 211 8.47 20.32 -0.84
CA PRO A 211 8.56 21.67 -0.29
C PRO A 211 9.86 22.33 -0.74
N PHE A 212 9.76 23.58 -1.17
CA PHE A 212 10.92 24.38 -1.55
C PHE A 212 11.13 25.52 -0.56
N PHE A 213 12.15 25.39 0.29
CA PHE A 213 12.51 26.41 1.27
C PHE A 213 13.68 27.23 0.73
N TYR A 214 13.46 28.52 0.49
CA TYR A 214 14.52 29.43 0.06
C TYR A 214 15.71 29.43 1.04
N GLY A 215 16.92 29.29 0.50
CA GLY A 215 18.15 29.23 1.28
C GLY A 215 18.47 27.85 1.90
N MET A 216 17.55 26.88 1.82
CA MET A 216 17.78 25.51 2.29
C MET A 216 17.67 24.47 1.17
N SER A 217 16.64 24.59 0.32
CA SER A 217 16.41 23.67 -0.78
C SER A 217 17.38 23.92 -1.94
N ILE A 218 17.89 22.84 -2.52
CA ILE A 218 18.74 22.86 -3.71
C ILE A 218 17.85 22.54 -4.93
N PRO A 219 17.81 23.40 -5.96
CA PRO A 219 17.06 23.14 -7.19
C PRO A 219 17.49 21.85 -7.87
N THR A 220 16.54 21.03 -8.28
CA THR A 220 16.85 19.74 -8.95
C THR A 220 17.60 19.95 -10.26
N ASP A 221 17.24 21.00 -11.02
CA ASP A 221 17.88 21.35 -12.30
C ASP A 221 19.17 22.19 -12.13
N GLY A 222 19.81 22.10 -10.96
CA GLY A 222 21.14 22.64 -10.68
C GLY A 222 21.14 24.04 -10.06
N ASN A 223 20.53 25.04 -10.72
CA ASN A 223 20.52 26.41 -10.18
C ASN A 223 19.19 27.15 -10.40
N MET A 224 19.03 28.23 -9.63
CA MET A 224 17.79 29.00 -9.57
C MET A 224 17.44 29.76 -10.85
N SER A 225 18.43 30.18 -11.63
CA SER A 225 18.20 30.82 -12.93
C SER A 225 17.64 29.82 -13.94
N SER A 226 18.25 28.63 -14.02
CA SER A 226 17.78 27.52 -14.86
C SER A 226 16.37 27.07 -14.45
N LEU A 227 16.14 26.89 -13.14
CA LEU A 227 14.83 26.51 -12.63
C LEU A 227 13.76 27.56 -12.95
N LYS A 228 14.07 28.85 -12.82
CA LYS A 228 13.14 29.94 -13.16
C LYS A 228 12.80 29.96 -14.64
N LYS A 229 13.79 29.76 -15.52
CA LYS A 229 13.57 29.63 -16.97
C LYS A 229 12.69 28.43 -17.29
N GLN A 230 12.99 27.27 -16.70
CA GLN A 230 12.25 26.03 -16.91
C GLN A 230 10.82 26.13 -16.36
N SER A 231 10.64 26.68 -15.17
CA SER A 231 9.34 26.86 -14.51
C SER A 231 8.41 27.78 -15.29
N ASN A 232 8.95 28.78 -16.00
CA ASN A 232 8.17 29.74 -16.79
C ASN A 232 7.98 29.37 -18.26
N ARG A 233 8.39 28.16 -18.69
CA ARG A 233 8.09 27.67 -20.05
C ARG A 233 6.58 27.60 -20.29
N ARG A 234 6.13 27.56 -21.54
CA ARG A 234 4.69 27.41 -21.85
C ARG A 234 4.13 26.12 -21.22
N PHE A 235 2.86 26.15 -20.80
CA PHE A 235 2.15 24.97 -20.26
C PHE A 235 1.65 24.06 -21.39
N ILE A 236 2.60 23.45 -22.09
CA ILE A 236 2.39 22.51 -23.20
C ILE A 236 3.16 21.22 -22.95
N ASP A 237 2.77 20.13 -23.65
CA ASP A 237 3.51 18.86 -23.60
C ASP A 237 4.87 19.03 -24.27
N ASP A 238 5.90 19.20 -23.45
CA ASP A 238 7.31 19.35 -23.84
C ASP A 238 8.10 18.04 -23.65
N ARG A 239 7.41 16.90 -23.53
CA ARG A 239 8.09 15.60 -23.53
C ARG A 239 8.83 15.41 -24.84
N THR A 240 10.08 14.99 -24.72
CA THR A 240 10.90 14.53 -25.83
C THR A 240 10.29 13.28 -26.47
N LYS A 241 10.72 12.96 -27.69
CA LYS A 241 10.32 11.71 -28.35
C LYS A 241 10.66 10.48 -27.51
N ALA A 242 11.82 10.48 -26.84
CA ALA A 242 12.24 9.40 -25.96
C ALA A 242 11.31 9.24 -24.74
N GLU A 243 10.94 10.34 -24.07
CA GLU A 243 9.99 10.31 -22.94
C GLU A 243 8.62 9.80 -23.36
N LYS A 244 8.12 10.18 -24.54
CA LYS A 244 6.84 9.68 -25.08
C LYS A 244 6.89 8.18 -25.34
N THR A 245 7.96 7.69 -25.99
CA THR A 245 8.14 6.26 -26.25
C THR A 245 8.28 5.46 -24.96
N GLU A 246 9.01 5.96 -23.97
CA GLU A 246 9.15 5.29 -22.67
C GLU A 246 7.82 5.25 -21.90
N PHE A 247 7.06 6.35 -21.91
CA PHE A 247 5.71 6.37 -21.32
C PHE A 247 4.77 5.35 -21.97
N GLU A 248 4.72 5.28 -23.30
CA GLU A 248 3.90 4.30 -24.03
C GLU A 248 4.30 2.86 -23.70
N LYS A 249 5.60 2.58 -23.61
CA LYS A 249 6.13 1.29 -23.20
C LYS A 249 5.70 0.95 -21.76
N ASN A 250 5.81 1.89 -20.83
CA ASN A 250 5.41 1.68 -19.43
C ASN A 250 3.91 1.41 -19.28
N ILE A 251 3.06 2.10 -20.05
CA ILE A 251 1.62 1.82 -20.10
C ILE A 251 1.37 0.40 -20.62
N ALA A 252 2.00 0.02 -21.74
CA ALA A 252 1.84 -1.31 -22.32
C ALA A 252 2.32 -2.42 -21.37
N GLU A 253 3.44 -2.21 -20.67
CA GLU A 253 3.96 -3.15 -19.67
C GLU A 253 3.01 -3.29 -18.46
N PHE A 254 2.46 -2.17 -17.98
CA PHE A 254 1.48 -2.16 -16.90
C PHE A 254 0.19 -2.90 -17.30
N GLU A 255 -0.35 -2.61 -18.48
CA GLU A 255 -1.54 -3.28 -19.02
C GLU A 255 -1.29 -4.78 -19.22
N ALA A 256 -0.13 -5.16 -19.75
CA ALA A 256 0.25 -6.56 -19.90
C ALA A 256 0.37 -7.27 -18.55
N LEU A 257 1.00 -6.62 -17.55
CA LEU A 257 1.11 -7.16 -16.20
C LEU A 257 -0.26 -7.31 -15.52
N SER A 258 -1.13 -6.32 -15.68
CA SER A 258 -2.50 -6.33 -15.16
C SER A 258 -3.32 -7.44 -15.79
N LYS A 259 -3.23 -7.62 -17.12
CA LYS A 259 -3.84 -8.75 -17.82
C LYS A 259 -3.28 -10.08 -17.32
N ASP A 260 -1.96 -10.23 -17.25
CA ASP A 260 -1.30 -11.43 -16.74
C ASP A 260 -1.81 -11.79 -15.34
N ARG A 261 -1.99 -10.79 -14.48
CA ARG A 261 -2.49 -11.00 -13.11
C ARG A 261 -3.94 -11.49 -13.11
N LYS A 262 -4.80 -10.88 -13.91
CA LYS A 262 -6.19 -11.34 -14.09
C LYS A 262 -6.26 -12.76 -14.63
N ASP A 263 -5.45 -13.06 -15.64
CA ASP A 263 -5.36 -14.41 -16.22
C ASP A 263 -4.89 -15.43 -15.18
N TYR A 264 -3.86 -15.09 -14.41
CA TYR A 264 -3.36 -15.95 -13.34
C TYR A 264 -4.40 -16.19 -12.26
N ASP A 265 -5.09 -15.14 -11.78
CA ASP A 265 -6.13 -15.26 -10.76
C ASP A 265 -7.30 -16.14 -11.27
N TRP A 266 -7.69 -15.98 -12.54
CA TRP A 266 -8.70 -16.83 -13.17
C TRP A 266 -8.25 -18.30 -13.26
N ILE A 267 -7.02 -18.56 -13.69
CA ILE A 267 -6.44 -19.92 -13.73
C ILE A 267 -6.41 -20.51 -12.32
N TRP A 268 -6.03 -19.71 -11.32
CA TRP A 268 -5.97 -20.13 -9.94
C TRP A 268 -7.36 -20.56 -9.44
N GLU A 269 -8.42 -19.82 -9.78
CA GLU A 269 -9.81 -20.13 -9.40
C GLU A 269 -10.38 -21.35 -10.14
N PHE A 270 -10.26 -21.38 -11.47
CA PHE A 270 -11.02 -22.32 -12.30
C PHE A 270 -10.23 -23.54 -12.79
N LEU A 271 -8.90 -23.51 -12.67
CA LEU A 271 -7.98 -24.58 -13.08
C LEU A 271 -6.94 -24.93 -11.98
N PRO A 272 -7.33 -25.08 -10.71
CA PRO A 272 -6.39 -25.17 -9.59
C PRO A 272 -5.40 -26.34 -9.70
N GLU A 273 -5.82 -27.46 -10.28
CA GLU A 273 -5.02 -28.69 -10.43
C GLU A 273 -3.79 -28.53 -11.34
N ILE A 274 -3.87 -27.63 -12.31
CA ILE A 274 -2.81 -27.40 -13.30
C ILE A 274 -2.20 -26.00 -13.17
N ALA A 275 -2.67 -25.21 -12.20
CA ALA A 275 -2.22 -23.85 -11.99
C ALA A 275 -0.78 -23.82 -11.44
N PRO A 276 0.08 -22.92 -11.94
CA PRO A 276 1.42 -22.75 -11.40
C PRO A 276 1.36 -22.16 -9.99
N LYS A 277 2.22 -22.63 -9.08
CA LYS A 277 2.21 -22.25 -7.65
C LYS A 277 2.35 -20.75 -7.35
N SER A 278 2.81 -19.96 -8.32
CA SER A 278 2.99 -18.52 -8.17
C SER A 278 2.78 -17.79 -9.49
N PHE A 279 2.44 -16.51 -9.37
CA PHE A 279 2.32 -15.59 -10.49
C PHE A 279 3.63 -15.49 -11.31
N GLY A 280 4.78 -15.48 -10.63
CA GLY A 280 6.09 -15.51 -11.32
C GLY A 280 6.29 -16.80 -12.12
N GLY A 281 5.83 -17.94 -11.58
CA GLY A 281 5.82 -19.22 -12.30
C GLY A 281 4.95 -19.18 -13.55
N TYR A 282 3.74 -18.60 -13.45
CA TYR A 282 2.85 -18.37 -14.59
C TYR A 282 3.52 -17.55 -15.70
N ARG A 283 4.08 -16.37 -15.36
CA ARG A 283 4.71 -15.51 -16.37
C ARG A 283 5.91 -16.17 -17.02
N ASN A 284 6.74 -16.90 -16.27
CA ASN A 284 7.85 -17.66 -16.85
C ASN A 284 7.37 -18.73 -17.84
N MET A 285 6.31 -19.45 -17.49
CA MET A 285 5.69 -20.45 -18.38
C MET A 285 5.12 -19.83 -19.66
N LYS A 286 4.46 -18.67 -19.54
CA LYS A 286 3.92 -17.87 -20.65
C LYS A 286 5.02 -17.38 -21.58
N ASN A 287 6.05 -16.74 -21.03
CA ASN A 287 7.16 -16.17 -21.79
C ASN A 287 7.95 -17.23 -22.57
N ARG A 288 8.07 -18.44 -22.02
CA ARG A 288 8.73 -19.58 -22.69
C ARG A 288 7.81 -20.35 -23.64
N ASN A 289 6.52 -20.00 -23.71
CA ASN A 289 5.48 -20.78 -24.37
C ASN A 289 5.57 -22.29 -24.04
N SER A 290 5.76 -22.60 -22.75
CA SER A 290 6.02 -23.97 -22.31
C SER A 290 4.86 -24.92 -22.63
N LYS A 291 5.12 -26.24 -22.69
CA LYS A 291 4.06 -27.25 -22.85
C LYS A 291 2.97 -27.13 -21.78
N ASN A 292 3.33 -26.76 -20.56
CA ASN A 292 2.37 -26.55 -19.47
C ASN A 292 1.52 -25.29 -19.70
N TYR A 293 2.10 -24.21 -20.24
CA TYR A 293 1.33 -23.03 -20.64
C TYR A 293 0.32 -23.36 -21.75
N GLN A 294 0.73 -24.13 -22.76
CA GLN A 294 -0.18 -24.55 -23.83
C GLN A 294 -1.36 -25.39 -23.31
N LYS A 295 -1.13 -26.25 -22.31
CA LYS A 295 -2.20 -26.96 -21.60
C LYS A 295 -3.15 -26.01 -20.89
N LEU A 296 -2.63 -24.98 -20.20
CA LEU A 296 -3.45 -23.94 -19.56
C LEU A 296 -4.31 -23.19 -20.59
N VAL A 297 -3.72 -22.78 -21.72
CA VAL A 297 -4.44 -22.08 -22.80
C VAL A 297 -5.60 -22.93 -23.32
N LYS A 298 -5.35 -24.22 -23.58
CA LYS A 298 -6.40 -25.15 -24.03
C LYS A 298 -7.50 -25.30 -22.98
N ALA A 299 -7.14 -25.58 -21.73
CA ALA A 299 -8.10 -25.78 -20.65
C ALA A 299 -8.93 -24.51 -20.32
N ALA A 300 -8.31 -23.33 -20.41
CA ALA A 300 -9.01 -22.06 -20.26
C ALA A 300 -10.01 -21.84 -21.41
N LYS A 301 -9.59 -22.11 -22.64
CA LYS A 301 -10.45 -22.01 -23.83
C LYS A 301 -11.65 -22.96 -23.76
N ASP A 302 -11.45 -24.19 -23.29
CA ASP A 302 -12.52 -25.19 -23.11
C ASP A 302 -13.58 -24.72 -22.07
N LYS A 303 -13.20 -23.81 -21.16
CA LYS A 303 -14.09 -23.12 -20.21
C LYS A 303 -14.58 -21.74 -20.67
N GLY A 304 -14.31 -21.36 -21.93
CA GLY A 304 -14.76 -20.09 -22.50
C GLY A 304 -13.93 -18.86 -22.11
N TYR A 305 -12.73 -19.04 -21.56
CA TYR A 305 -11.82 -17.94 -21.19
C TYR A 305 -10.59 -17.88 -22.10
N LYS A 306 -10.15 -16.67 -22.45
CA LYS A 306 -8.99 -16.44 -23.32
C LYS A 306 -7.87 -15.77 -22.55
N ILE A 307 -6.81 -16.55 -22.28
CA ILE A 307 -5.53 -16.05 -21.75
C ILE A 307 -4.59 -15.65 -22.87
#